data_AF-F7JUV6-F1
#
_entry.id   AF-F7JUV6-F1
#
_cell.length_a   1.000
_cell.length_b   1.000
_cell.length_c   1.000
_cell.angle_alpha   90.00
_cell.angle_beta   90.00
_cell.angle_gamma   90.00
#
_symmetry.space_group_name_H-M   'P 1'
#
loop_
_entity.id
_entity.type
_entity.pdbx_description
1 polymer ?
#
loop_
_entity_poly.entity_id
_entity_poly.type
_entity_poly.pdbx_seq_one_letter_code
_entity_poly.pdbx_strand_id
1 'polypeptide(L)'
;MELTSQKLRKIAPELDPLRLGTGWKLEDLSKPQIMIESTFGDSHPGSGHLLDLVEEARQGVAEAGGFGARYFCTDICDGEAQGHDGINYSLPSRDMMANMIEIHANATPFDGGVFIASCDKGMPAHLMAVGRINIPSIIVTGGVMDAGPDLLTLEQIGKYNAMCERGEITKEKMEFYKHNACPSCGACSFMGTASTMQVMAEALGLMLPGSALMPATSKDLREFAKKPENRQSGWQSIT
;
A
#
# COMPACT_ATOMS: atom_id res chain seq x y z
N MET A 1 15.07 -25.11 -0.02
CA MET A 1 16.09 -24.05 -0.08
C MET A 1 16.30 -23.53 1.33
N GLU A 2 17.52 -23.29 1.81
CA GLU A 2 17.72 -22.73 3.15
C GLU A 2 17.44 -21.23 3.14
N LEU A 3 16.48 -20.81 3.96
CA LEU A 3 15.98 -19.43 4.09
C LEU A 3 17.09 -18.45 4.53
N THR A 4 17.10 -17.26 3.93
CA THR A 4 18.09 -16.21 4.22
C THR A 4 18.04 -15.79 5.68
N SER A 5 16.83 -15.66 6.23
CA SER A 5 16.63 -15.33 7.64
C SER A 5 17.29 -16.34 8.58
N GLN A 6 17.15 -17.62 8.27
CA GLN A 6 17.63 -18.71 9.11
C GLN A 6 19.15 -18.85 9.02
N LYS A 7 19.76 -18.53 7.86
CA LYS A 7 21.22 -18.41 7.74
C LYS A 7 21.76 -17.27 8.58
N LEU A 8 21.14 -16.09 8.49
CA LEU A 8 21.62 -14.89 9.17
C LEU A 8 21.51 -15.00 10.70
N ARG A 9 20.45 -15.63 11.21
CA ARG A 9 20.33 -15.93 12.66
C ARG A 9 21.47 -16.78 13.22
N LYS A 10 22.13 -17.62 12.41
CA LYS A 10 23.27 -18.45 12.85
C LYS A 10 24.57 -17.66 12.97
N ILE A 11 24.70 -16.54 12.24
CA ILE A 11 25.94 -15.75 12.19
C ILE A 11 25.86 -14.41 12.92
N ALA A 12 24.65 -13.85 13.07
CA ALA A 12 24.39 -12.58 13.74
C ALA A 12 23.59 -12.82 15.04
N PRO A 13 24.28 -13.04 16.18
CA PRO A 13 23.63 -13.42 17.44
C PRO A 13 22.70 -12.33 18.00
N GLU A 14 22.81 -11.08 17.54
CA GLU A 14 21.96 -9.96 17.96
C GLU A 14 20.53 -10.04 17.41
N LEU A 15 20.30 -10.77 16.30
CA LEU A 15 18.98 -10.83 15.64
C LEU A 15 17.87 -11.36 16.56
N ASP A 16 18.14 -12.48 17.24
CA ASP A 16 17.18 -13.14 18.11
C ASP A 16 16.76 -12.27 19.31
N PRO A 17 17.68 -11.75 20.16
CA PRO A 17 17.29 -10.91 21.29
C PRO A 17 16.60 -9.61 20.87
N LEU A 18 16.99 -8.98 19.75
CA LEU A 18 16.32 -7.76 19.26
C LEU A 18 14.87 -8.04 18.83
N ARG A 19 14.62 -9.17 18.16
CA ARG A 19 13.27 -9.59 17.76
C ARG A 19 12.40 -9.96 18.96
N LEU A 20 12.96 -10.72 19.91
CA LEU A 20 12.29 -11.04 21.16
C LEU A 20 11.94 -9.74 21.93
N GLY A 21 12.84 -8.76 21.94
CA GLY A 21 12.60 -7.43 22.53
C GLY A 21 11.48 -6.64 21.86
N THR A 22 11.19 -6.92 20.58
CA THR A 22 10.07 -6.33 19.82
C THR A 22 8.74 -7.06 20.07
N GLY A 23 8.75 -8.15 20.85
CA GLY A 23 7.56 -8.94 21.20
C GLY A 23 7.34 -10.19 20.34
N TRP A 24 8.32 -10.60 19.54
CA TRP A 24 8.28 -11.91 18.86
C TRP A 24 8.41 -13.02 19.90
N LYS A 25 7.79 -14.18 19.65
CA LYS A 25 8.00 -15.36 20.50
C LYS A 25 9.18 -16.17 20.00
N LEU A 26 9.71 -17.03 20.87
CA LEU A 26 10.81 -17.94 20.51
C LEU A 26 10.46 -18.84 19.31
N GLU A 27 9.22 -19.32 19.26
CA GLU A 27 8.67 -20.13 18.15
C GLU A 27 8.53 -19.37 16.82
N ASP A 28 8.48 -18.03 16.86
CA ASP A 28 8.37 -17.20 15.66
C ASP A 28 9.72 -17.05 14.94
N LEU A 29 10.83 -17.14 15.67
CA LEU A 29 12.17 -16.92 15.11
C LEU A 29 12.53 -17.95 14.04
N SER A 30 12.03 -19.18 14.17
CA SER A 30 12.26 -20.28 13.22
C SER A 30 11.36 -20.26 11.98
N LYS A 31 10.35 -19.40 11.95
CA LYS A 31 9.42 -19.30 10.81
C LYS A 31 10.05 -18.53 9.64
N PRO A 32 9.55 -18.69 8.40
CA PRO A 32 9.82 -17.76 7.31
C PRO A 32 9.47 -16.33 7.73
N GLN A 33 10.39 -15.40 7.50
CA GLN A 33 10.24 -14.02 7.96
C GLN A 33 9.83 -13.14 6.81
N ILE A 34 8.65 -12.55 6.93
CA ILE A 34 8.02 -11.79 5.86
C ILE A 34 7.97 -10.32 6.23
N MET A 35 8.46 -9.47 5.34
CA MET A 35 8.28 -8.03 5.44
C MET A 35 6.88 -7.67 4.97
N ILE A 36 6.11 -6.97 5.78
CA ILE A 36 4.82 -6.39 5.38
C ILE A 36 5.00 -4.88 5.37
N GLU A 37 5.23 -4.33 4.19
CA GLU A 37 5.49 -2.92 3.98
C GLU A 37 4.24 -2.21 3.49
N SER A 38 4.00 -0.99 3.97
CA SER A 38 2.85 -0.22 3.52
C SER A 38 3.08 1.28 3.58
N THR A 39 2.42 2.00 2.67
CA THR A 39 2.29 3.46 2.74
C THR A 39 1.27 3.96 3.77
N PHE A 40 0.80 3.12 4.69
CA PHE A 40 -0.13 3.51 5.74
C PHE A 40 0.28 4.82 6.44
N GLY A 41 -0.72 5.66 6.68
CA GLY A 41 -0.65 6.84 7.52
C GLY A 41 -2.04 7.45 7.66
N ASP A 42 -2.28 8.14 8.76
CA ASP A 42 -3.54 8.85 9.01
C ASP A 42 -3.57 10.22 8.30
N SER A 43 -2.89 10.34 7.15
CA SER A 43 -2.70 11.61 6.45
C SER A 43 -3.82 11.92 5.46
N HIS A 44 -4.33 10.91 4.74
CA HIS A 44 -5.33 11.10 3.69
C HIS A 44 -6.13 9.81 3.39
N PRO A 45 -7.24 9.89 2.65
CA PRO A 45 -8.10 8.73 2.39
C PRO A 45 -7.41 7.56 1.68
N GLY A 46 -6.37 7.84 0.88
CA GLY A 46 -5.60 6.82 0.17
C GLY A 46 -4.79 5.91 1.10
N SER A 47 -4.42 6.38 2.28
CA SER A 47 -3.49 5.71 3.21
C SER A 47 -4.15 5.23 4.51
N GLY A 48 -5.23 5.86 4.95
CA GLY A 48 -5.79 5.66 6.30
C GLY A 48 -6.28 4.24 6.59
N HIS A 49 -6.81 3.52 5.61
CA HIS A 49 -7.32 2.16 5.79
C HIS A 49 -6.27 1.06 5.58
N LEU A 50 -5.05 1.41 5.13
CA LEU A 50 -4.05 0.40 4.76
C LEU A 50 -3.57 -0.43 5.95
N LEU A 51 -3.67 0.08 7.18
CA LEU A 51 -3.36 -0.70 8.38
C LEU A 51 -4.26 -1.93 8.52
N ASP A 52 -5.53 -1.83 8.13
CA ASP A 52 -6.43 -2.99 8.14
C ASP A 52 -5.92 -4.06 7.17
N LEU A 53 -5.51 -3.67 5.96
CA LEU A 53 -4.96 -4.61 4.97
C LEU A 53 -3.63 -5.21 5.42
N VAL A 54 -2.80 -4.43 6.13
CA VAL A 54 -1.58 -4.91 6.78
C VAL A 54 -1.88 -5.99 7.81
N GLU A 55 -2.94 -5.84 8.63
CA GLU A 55 -3.34 -6.86 9.59
C GLU A 55 -3.89 -8.12 8.91
N GLU A 56 -4.72 -7.97 7.87
CA GLU A 56 -5.22 -9.10 7.08
C GLU A 56 -4.05 -9.88 6.45
N ALA A 57 -3.10 -9.18 5.82
CA ALA A 57 -1.89 -9.80 5.26
C ALA A 57 -1.06 -10.49 6.33
N ARG A 58 -0.90 -9.88 7.52
CA ARG A 58 -0.16 -10.48 8.62
C ARG A 58 -0.84 -11.74 9.15
N GLN A 59 -2.17 -11.76 9.19
CA GLN A 59 -2.93 -12.95 9.52
C GLN A 59 -2.73 -14.04 8.46
N GLY A 60 -2.78 -13.69 7.17
CA GLY A 60 -2.48 -14.59 6.05
C GLY A 60 -1.12 -15.26 6.17
N VAL A 61 -0.08 -14.45 6.36
CA VAL A 61 1.30 -14.91 6.57
C VAL A 61 1.38 -15.89 7.74
N ALA A 62 0.69 -15.61 8.86
CA ALA A 62 0.69 -16.49 10.02
C ALA A 62 -0.05 -17.81 9.76
N GLU A 63 -1.18 -17.78 9.04
CA GLU A 63 -1.93 -18.98 8.62
C GLU A 63 -1.11 -19.86 7.66
N ALA A 64 -0.25 -19.24 6.85
CA ALA A 64 0.71 -19.92 5.99
C ALA A 64 2.00 -20.39 6.71
N GLY A 65 2.11 -20.19 8.03
CA GLY A 65 3.26 -20.65 8.84
C GLY A 65 4.45 -19.70 8.88
N GLY A 66 4.35 -18.50 8.29
CA GLY A 66 5.33 -17.42 8.38
C GLY A 66 5.16 -16.52 9.60
N PHE A 67 6.05 -15.56 9.74
CA PHE A 67 5.91 -14.46 10.70
C PHE A 67 6.12 -13.10 9.99
N GLY A 68 5.06 -12.29 9.99
CA GLY A 68 5.02 -10.99 9.33
C GLY A 68 5.42 -9.84 10.25
N ALA A 69 6.42 -9.06 9.83
CA ALA A 69 6.85 -7.83 10.50
C ALA A 69 6.34 -6.62 9.74
N ARG A 70 5.71 -5.66 10.45
CA ARG A 70 5.14 -4.46 9.84
C ARG A 70 6.20 -3.38 9.67
N TYR A 71 6.26 -2.79 8.49
CA TYR A 71 7.08 -1.64 8.15
C TYR A 71 6.21 -0.61 7.44
N PHE A 72 6.52 0.66 7.67
CA PHE A 72 5.76 1.75 7.07
C PHE A 72 6.68 2.75 6.40
N CYS A 73 6.35 3.10 5.17
CA CYS A 73 6.91 4.23 4.46
C CYS A 73 5.76 5.10 3.94
N THR A 74 5.18 5.87 4.85
CA THR A 74 3.98 6.68 4.60
C THR A 74 4.12 7.58 3.39
N ASP A 75 3.12 7.57 2.51
CA ASP A 75 3.05 8.42 1.33
C ASP A 75 2.37 9.77 1.61
N ILE A 76 2.33 10.61 0.56
CA ILE A 76 1.65 11.90 0.59
C ILE A 76 0.43 11.88 -0.33
N CYS A 77 -0.47 12.85 -0.14
CA CYS A 77 -1.61 13.04 -1.02
C CYS A 77 -1.32 14.09 -2.10
N ASP A 78 -1.27 13.65 -3.37
CA ASP A 78 -1.18 14.59 -4.51
C ASP A 78 -2.37 15.55 -4.55
N GLY A 79 -3.57 15.09 -4.15
CA GLY A 79 -4.78 15.91 -4.12
C GLY A 79 -4.69 17.06 -3.11
N GLU A 80 -4.08 16.82 -1.94
CA GLU A 80 -3.90 17.85 -0.91
C GLU A 80 -2.72 18.78 -1.23
N ALA A 81 -1.68 18.27 -1.90
CA ALA A 81 -0.50 19.05 -2.27
C ALA A 81 -0.73 19.99 -3.48
N GLN A 82 -1.80 19.77 -4.24
CA GLN A 82 -2.16 20.58 -5.41
C GLN A 82 -2.59 22.00 -5.02
N GLY A 83 -2.17 22.98 -5.82
CA GLY A 83 -2.55 24.39 -5.64
C GLY A 83 -1.60 25.22 -4.76
N HIS A 84 -0.50 24.63 -4.28
CA HIS A 84 0.56 25.33 -3.55
C HIS A 84 1.92 24.63 -3.73
N ASP A 85 2.99 25.15 -3.10
CA ASP A 85 4.37 24.65 -3.26
C ASP A 85 4.60 23.21 -2.76
N GLY A 86 3.61 22.61 -2.08
CA GLY A 86 3.66 21.23 -1.62
C GLY A 86 3.79 20.23 -2.77
N ILE A 87 3.22 20.56 -3.93
CA ILE A 87 3.28 19.68 -5.12
C ILE A 87 4.72 19.37 -5.57
N ASN A 88 5.68 20.25 -5.25
CA ASN A 88 7.10 20.05 -5.57
C ASN A 88 7.70 18.85 -4.82
N TYR A 89 7.05 18.36 -3.75
CA TYR A 89 7.48 17.19 -2.98
C TYR A 89 6.84 15.88 -3.46
N SER A 90 5.82 15.94 -4.33
CA SER A 90 5.10 14.75 -4.82
C SER A 90 6.02 13.77 -5.55
N LEU A 91 6.60 14.16 -6.68
CA LEU A 91 7.42 13.21 -7.45
C LEU A 91 8.66 12.72 -6.68
N PRO A 92 9.43 13.58 -5.97
CA PRO A 92 10.56 13.14 -5.15
C PRO A 92 10.19 12.14 -4.05
N SER A 93 8.94 12.19 -3.52
CA SER A 93 8.50 11.23 -2.50
C SER A 93 8.57 9.79 -3.00
N ARG A 94 8.34 9.53 -4.30
CA ARG A 94 8.43 8.19 -4.91
C ARG A 94 9.82 7.59 -4.71
N ASP A 95 10.86 8.35 -5.07
CA ASP A 95 12.25 7.86 -4.99
C ASP A 95 12.68 7.69 -3.53
N MET A 96 12.22 8.60 -2.65
CA MET A 96 12.50 8.50 -1.23
C MET A 96 11.87 7.25 -0.60
N MET A 97 10.60 6.97 -0.92
CA MET A 97 9.93 5.76 -0.47
C MET A 97 10.61 4.51 -1.01
N ALA A 98 10.90 4.45 -2.31
CA ALA A 98 11.59 3.30 -2.90
C ALA A 98 12.93 3.01 -2.20
N ASN A 99 13.71 4.06 -1.91
CA ASN A 99 14.99 3.93 -1.20
C ASN A 99 14.80 3.46 0.25
N MET A 100 13.81 3.99 0.98
CA MET A 100 13.55 3.57 2.37
C MET A 100 13.07 2.12 2.46
N ILE A 101 12.21 1.69 1.54
CA ILE A 101 11.73 0.30 1.46
C ILE A 101 12.92 -0.64 1.16
N GLU A 102 13.79 -0.25 0.22
CA GLU A 102 15.01 -0.99 -0.10
C GLU A 102 15.95 -1.10 1.12
N ILE A 103 16.11 -0.02 1.89
CA ILE A 103 16.88 -0.02 3.14
C ILE A 103 16.24 -0.97 4.16
N HIS A 104 14.93 -0.90 4.38
CA HIS A 104 14.24 -1.78 5.33
C HIS A 104 14.43 -3.26 4.98
N ALA A 105 14.27 -3.61 3.70
CA ALA A 105 14.33 -5.00 3.24
C ALA A 105 15.76 -5.58 3.24
N ASN A 106 16.78 -4.76 2.96
CA ASN A 106 18.18 -5.23 2.92
C ASN A 106 18.89 -5.14 4.27
N ALA A 107 18.48 -4.23 5.16
CA ALA A 107 19.09 -4.10 6.47
C ALA A 107 18.65 -5.21 7.45
N THR A 108 17.45 -5.76 7.25
CA THR A 108 16.89 -6.82 8.09
C THR A 108 16.67 -8.09 7.25
N PRO A 109 17.05 -9.29 7.74
CA PRO A 109 16.79 -10.53 7.01
C PRO A 109 15.29 -10.76 6.81
N PHE A 110 14.84 -10.76 5.56
CA PHE A 110 13.53 -11.26 5.15
C PHE A 110 13.64 -12.30 4.04
N ASP A 111 12.72 -13.24 4.03
CA ASP A 111 12.65 -14.33 3.05
C ASP A 111 11.69 -14.01 1.91
N GLY A 112 10.78 -13.06 2.12
CA GLY A 112 9.82 -12.55 1.14
C GLY A 112 9.11 -11.30 1.66
N GLY A 113 8.24 -10.72 0.83
CA GLY A 113 7.51 -9.50 1.18
C GLY A 113 6.08 -9.41 0.67
N VAL A 114 5.26 -8.66 1.41
CA VAL A 114 3.94 -8.16 1.02
C VAL A 114 4.02 -6.65 1.05
N PHE A 115 3.69 -5.99 -0.05
CA PHE A 115 3.85 -4.54 -0.22
C PHE A 115 2.49 -3.92 -0.53
N ILE A 116 2.04 -3.01 0.33
CA ILE A 116 0.66 -2.53 0.37
C ILE A 116 0.61 -1.02 0.14
N ALA A 117 0.20 -0.62 -1.07
CA ALA A 117 0.11 0.78 -1.47
C ALA A 117 -1.21 1.08 -2.20
N SER A 118 -1.52 2.36 -2.32
CA SER A 118 -2.78 2.83 -2.89
C SER A 118 -2.62 4.08 -3.74
N CYS A 119 -2.00 5.13 -3.17
CA CYS A 119 -1.94 6.46 -3.76
C CYS A 119 -0.89 6.57 -4.88
N ASP A 120 -0.93 7.69 -5.59
CA ASP A 120 -0.24 7.97 -6.85
C ASP A 120 1.25 7.57 -6.85
N LYS A 121 1.99 7.99 -5.82
CA LYS A 121 3.44 7.76 -5.73
C LYS A 121 3.80 6.50 -4.95
N GLY A 122 2.91 6.02 -4.08
CA GLY A 122 3.11 4.81 -3.29
C GLY A 122 3.26 3.57 -4.17
N MET A 123 2.31 3.38 -5.10
CA MET A 123 2.32 2.21 -6.01
C MET A 123 3.63 2.09 -6.83
N PRO A 124 4.08 3.09 -7.59
CA PRO A 124 5.34 3.00 -8.33
C PRO A 124 6.56 2.91 -7.40
N ALA A 125 6.56 3.52 -6.22
CA ALA A 125 7.66 3.38 -5.27
C ALA A 125 7.84 1.93 -4.80
N HIS A 126 6.74 1.26 -4.46
CA HIS A 126 6.74 -0.16 -4.09
C HIS A 126 7.19 -1.05 -5.25
N LEU A 127 6.70 -0.80 -6.48
CA LEU A 127 7.12 -1.55 -7.67
C LEU A 127 8.62 -1.39 -7.94
N MET A 128 9.16 -0.18 -7.80
CA MET A 128 10.60 0.08 -7.91
C MET A 128 11.38 -0.68 -6.83
N ALA A 129 10.93 -0.62 -5.58
CA ALA A 129 11.58 -1.29 -4.46
C ALA A 129 11.61 -2.81 -4.65
N VAL A 130 10.48 -3.43 -5.00
CA VAL A 130 10.39 -4.88 -5.27
C VAL A 130 11.38 -5.30 -6.36
N GLY A 131 11.47 -4.52 -7.45
CA GLY A 131 12.42 -4.79 -8.53
C GLY A 131 13.89 -4.69 -8.10
N ARG A 132 14.23 -3.81 -7.14
CA ARG A 132 15.59 -3.65 -6.60
C ARG A 132 15.96 -4.71 -5.56
N ILE A 133 15.04 -5.01 -4.64
CA ILE A 133 15.24 -5.96 -3.54
C ILE A 133 15.34 -7.40 -4.07
N ASN A 134 14.55 -7.73 -5.10
CA ASN A 134 14.59 -9.02 -5.78
C ASN A 134 14.44 -10.23 -4.82
N ILE A 135 13.60 -10.09 -3.80
CA ILE A 135 13.05 -11.20 -3.02
C ILE A 135 11.66 -11.54 -3.55
N PRO A 136 11.14 -12.75 -3.31
CA PRO A 136 9.78 -13.04 -3.75
C PRO A 136 8.80 -12.12 -3.02
N SER A 137 7.94 -11.49 -3.82
CA SER A 137 7.16 -10.34 -3.40
C SER A 137 5.78 -10.41 -4.02
N ILE A 138 4.81 -9.81 -3.33
CA ILE A 138 3.48 -9.55 -3.86
C ILE A 138 3.04 -8.13 -3.49
N ILE A 139 2.39 -7.46 -4.44
CA ILE A 139 1.75 -6.17 -4.24
C ILE A 139 0.28 -6.42 -3.86
N VAL A 140 -0.20 -5.70 -2.86
CA VAL A 140 -1.62 -5.62 -2.52
C VAL A 140 -2.05 -4.17 -2.70
N THR A 141 -3.11 -3.95 -3.46
CA THR A 141 -3.64 -2.60 -3.61
C THR A 141 -4.50 -2.18 -2.42
N GLY A 142 -4.49 -0.89 -2.08
CA GLY A 142 -5.49 -0.27 -1.21
C GLY A 142 -6.86 -0.09 -1.87
N GLY A 143 -6.99 -0.30 -3.18
CA GLY A 143 -8.24 -0.10 -3.89
C GLY A 143 -8.61 1.37 -4.09
N VAL A 144 -9.81 1.60 -4.60
CA VAL A 144 -10.32 2.94 -4.94
C VAL A 144 -11.45 3.36 -4.01
N MET A 145 -11.59 4.66 -3.88
CA MET A 145 -12.66 5.32 -3.14
C MET A 145 -14.02 5.14 -3.82
N ASP A 146 -15.09 5.13 -3.03
CA ASP A 146 -16.45 5.16 -3.58
C ASP A 146 -16.75 6.54 -4.19
N ALA A 147 -17.60 6.58 -5.23
CA ALA A 147 -18.10 7.86 -5.72
C ALA A 147 -19.13 8.44 -4.75
N GLY A 148 -19.14 9.76 -4.60
CA GLY A 148 -20.17 10.48 -3.89
C GLY A 148 -21.52 10.44 -4.61
N PRO A 149 -22.55 11.09 -4.04
CA PRO A 149 -23.85 11.25 -4.69
C PRO A 149 -23.71 11.78 -6.12
N ASP A 150 -24.56 11.29 -7.03
CA ASP A 150 -24.55 11.67 -8.45
C ASP A 150 -23.21 11.43 -9.17
N LEU A 151 -22.45 10.40 -8.76
CA LEU A 151 -21.12 10.07 -9.28
C LEU A 151 -20.09 11.19 -9.10
N LEU A 152 -20.24 11.97 -8.03
CA LEU A 152 -19.28 13.02 -7.67
C LEU A 152 -17.94 12.40 -7.25
N THR A 153 -16.86 12.83 -7.89
CA THR A 153 -15.49 12.44 -7.54
C THR A 153 -14.59 13.67 -7.39
N LEU A 154 -13.43 13.47 -6.78
CA LEU A 154 -12.43 14.54 -6.61
C LEU A 154 -12.00 15.20 -7.93
N GLU A 155 -12.02 14.46 -9.05
CA GLU A 155 -11.68 14.97 -10.41
C GLU A 155 -12.48 16.22 -10.78
N GLN A 156 -13.72 16.29 -10.34
CA GLN A 156 -14.66 17.32 -10.75
C GLN A 156 -14.56 18.60 -9.90
N ILE A 157 -13.87 18.55 -8.75
CA ILE A 157 -13.87 19.65 -7.77
C ILE A 157 -13.24 20.92 -8.33
N GLY A 158 -12.16 20.82 -9.09
CA GLY A 158 -11.54 21.97 -9.75
C GLY A 158 -12.49 22.65 -10.76
N LYS A 159 -13.22 21.86 -11.54
CA LYS A 159 -14.25 22.35 -12.47
C LYS A 159 -15.36 23.09 -11.72
N TYR A 160 -15.89 22.49 -10.65
CA TYR A 160 -16.98 23.10 -9.88
C TYR A 160 -16.53 24.37 -9.15
N ASN A 161 -15.29 24.43 -8.65
CA ASN A 161 -14.74 25.65 -8.07
C ASN A 161 -14.75 26.79 -9.09
N ALA A 162 -14.26 26.54 -10.32
CA ALA A 162 -14.27 27.53 -11.38
C ALA A 162 -15.70 27.95 -11.80
N MET A 163 -16.67 27.03 -11.79
CA MET A 163 -18.09 27.37 -12.02
C MET A 163 -18.63 28.29 -10.91
N CYS A 164 -18.26 28.04 -9.66
CA CYS A 164 -18.66 28.88 -8.53
C CYS A 164 -18.08 30.30 -8.64
N GLU A 165 -16.81 30.42 -9.05
CA GLU A 165 -16.15 31.72 -9.28
C GLU A 165 -16.81 32.52 -10.42
N ARG A 166 -17.33 31.84 -11.44
CA ARG A 166 -18.10 32.46 -12.54
C ARG A 166 -19.58 32.71 -12.20
N GLY A 167 -20.05 32.32 -11.02
CA GLY A 167 -21.45 32.46 -10.61
C GLY A 167 -22.42 31.48 -11.27
N GLU A 168 -21.93 30.40 -11.88
CA GLU A 168 -22.74 29.36 -12.52
C GLU A 168 -23.36 28.38 -11.51
N ILE A 169 -22.73 28.25 -10.33
CA ILE A 169 -23.27 27.51 -9.18
C ILE A 169 -23.18 28.37 -7.92
N THR A 170 -24.01 28.07 -6.93
CA THR A 170 -23.98 28.78 -5.64
C THR A 170 -22.85 28.27 -4.75
N LYS A 171 -22.47 29.08 -3.76
CA LYS A 171 -21.46 28.69 -2.75
C LYS A 171 -21.91 27.48 -1.94
N GLU A 172 -23.20 27.37 -1.65
CA GLU A 172 -23.80 26.24 -0.93
C GLU A 172 -23.66 24.95 -1.74
N LYS A 173 -23.82 25.02 -3.08
CA LYS A 173 -23.62 23.87 -3.94
C LYS A 173 -22.14 23.46 -4.01
N MET A 174 -21.22 24.43 -4.04
CA MET A 174 -19.78 24.14 -3.96
C MET A 174 -19.41 23.50 -2.63
N GLU A 175 -19.97 23.96 -1.52
CA GLU A 175 -19.72 23.39 -0.19
C GLU A 175 -20.27 21.97 -0.07
N PHE A 176 -21.44 21.70 -0.66
CA PHE A 176 -21.93 20.33 -0.82
C PHE A 176 -20.91 19.45 -1.56
N TYR A 177 -20.32 19.92 -2.67
CA TYR A 177 -19.33 19.13 -3.39
C TYR A 177 -18.07 18.84 -2.55
N LYS A 178 -17.55 19.84 -1.82
CA LYS A 178 -16.39 19.66 -0.94
C LYS A 178 -16.62 18.61 0.14
N HIS A 179 -17.84 18.53 0.69
CA HIS A 179 -18.17 17.57 1.74
C HIS A 179 -18.50 16.15 1.25
N ASN A 180 -18.73 15.95 -0.05
CA ASN A 180 -19.26 14.69 -0.56
C ASN A 180 -18.40 14.05 -1.66
N ALA A 181 -17.34 14.71 -2.14
CA ALA A 181 -16.50 14.17 -3.21
C ALA A 181 -15.59 13.01 -2.79
N CYS A 182 -15.34 12.87 -1.48
CA CYS A 182 -14.53 11.80 -0.91
C CYS A 182 -15.28 11.07 0.23
N PRO A 183 -16.26 10.19 -0.09
CA PRO A 183 -17.14 9.60 0.92
C PRO A 183 -16.54 8.42 1.70
N SER A 184 -15.42 7.86 1.23
CA SER A 184 -14.77 6.69 1.87
C SER A 184 -13.24 6.76 1.73
N CYS A 185 -12.54 5.83 2.39
CA CYS A 185 -11.12 5.62 2.15
C CYS A 185 -10.88 5.00 0.75
N GLY A 186 -9.64 5.01 0.28
CA GLY A 186 -9.22 4.52 -1.02
C GLY A 186 -8.57 5.61 -1.88
N ALA A 187 -7.90 5.18 -2.96
CA ALA A 187 -7.34 6.10 -3.93
C ALA A 187 -8.42 6.80 -4.77
N CYS A 188 -8.04 7.83 -5.51
CA CYS A 188 -8.93 8.50 -6.47
C CYS A 188 -9.58 7.50 -7.43
N SER A 189 -10.91 7.53 -7.55
CA SER A 189 -11.71 6.55 -8.31
C SER A 189 -11.78 6.77 -9.81
N PHE A 190 -11.23 7.88 -10.30
CA PHE A 190 -11.06 8.14 -11.73
C PHE A 190 -9.78 7.49 -12.25
N MET A 191 -9.62 7.48 -13.58
CA MET A 191 -8.49 6.84 -14.24
C MET A 191 -7.20 7.69 -14.20
N GLY A 192 -6.76 8.05 -12.99
CA GLY A 192 -5.53 8.78 -12.70
C GLY A 192 -4.33 7.87 -12.47
N THR A 193 -3.26 8.40 -11.86
CA THR A 193 -2.01 7.65 -11.64
C THR A 193 -2.22 6.45 -10.72
N ALA A 194 -2.84 6.63 -9.55
CA ALA A 194 -3.10 5.54 -8.61
C ALA A 194 -3.79 4.34 -9.28
N SER A 195 -4.97 4.58 -9.88
CA SER A 195 -5.71 3.56 -10.63
C SER A 195 -4.86 2.93 -11.73
N THR A 196 -4.09 3.74 -12.49
CA THR A 196 -3.24 3.24 -13.59
C THR A 196 -2.16 2.31 -13.06
N MET A 197 -1.55 2.67 -11.93
CA MET A 197 -0.47 1.90 -11.33
C MET A 197 -0.96 0.65 -10.61
N GLN A 198 -2.20 0.64 -10.09
CA GLN A 198 -2.85 -0.58 -9.62
C GLN A 198 -3.07 -1.57 -10.78
N VAL A 199 -3.61 -1.10 -11.90
CA VAL A 199 -3.77 -1.91 -13.11
C VAL A 199 -2.42 -2.39 -13.63
N MET A 200 -1.39 -1.53 -13.61
CA MET A 200 -0.03 -1.90 -14.02
C MET A 200 0.55 -3.01 -13.14
N ALA A 201 0.40 -2.93 -11.81
CA ALA A 201 0.91 -3.94 -10.90
C ALA A 201 0.23 -5.30 -11.11
N GLU A 202 -1.07 -5.32 -11.40
CA GLU A 202 -1.78 -6.55 -11.81
C GLU A 202 -1.30 -7.06 -13.17
N ALA A 203 -1.17 -6.19 -14.18
CA ALA A 203 -0.71 -6.56 -15.52
C ALA A 203 0.72 -7.12 -15.53
N LEU A 204 1.58 -6.67 -14.61
CA LEU A 204 2.93 -7.20 -14.41
C LEU A 204 2.94 -8.56 -13.70
N GLY A 205 1.78 -9.08 -13.26
CA GLY A 205 1.66 -10.32 -12.51
C GLY A 205 2.17 -10.23 -11.07
N LEU A 206 2.20 -9.00 -10.52
CA LEU A 206 2.65 -8.75 -9.14
C LEU A 206 1.49 -8.58 -8.16
N MET A 207 0.24 -8.51 -8.64
CA MET A 207 -0.98 -8.55 -7.83
C MET A 207 -1.81 -9.77 -8.20
N LEU A 208 -2.71 -10.18 -7.28
CA LEU A 208 -3.69 -11.22 -7.59
C LEU A 208 -4.67 -10.73 -8.68
N PRO A 209 -4.98 -11.54 -9.70
CA PRO A 209 -5.90 -11.15 -10.76
C PRO A 209 -7.29 -10.77 -10.25
N GLY A 210 -7.84 -9.68 -10.77
CA GLY A 210 -9.15 -9.14 -10.41
C GLY A 210 -9.15 -8.25 -9.18
N SER A 211 -7.99 -7.89 -8.63
CA SER A 211 -7.89 -7.04 -7.44
C SER A 211 -7.68 -5.56 -7.75
N ALA A 212 -7.20 -5.19 -8.95
CA ALA A 212 -7.07 -3.79 -9.32
C ALA A 212 -8.43 -3.09 -9.33
N LEU A 213 -8.46 -1.86 -8.81
CA LEU A 213 -9.65 -0.99 -8.78
C LEU A 213 -10.83 -1.53 -7.97
N MET A 214 -10.63 -2.55 -7.12
CA MET A 214 -11.66 -2.91 -6.15
C MET A 214 -11.94 -1.73 -5.22
N PRO A 215 -13.21 -1.50 -4.82
CA PRO A 215 -13.51 -0.51 -3.80
C PRO A 215 -12.76 -0.84 -2.50
N ALA A 216 -12.17 0.17 -1.86
CA ALA A 216 -11.46 0.00 -0.58
C ALA A 216 -12.37 -0.54 0.54
N THR A 217 -13.68 -0.31 0.41
CA THR A 217 -14.73 -0.79 1.32
C THR A 217 -15.14 -2.25 1.05
N SER A 218 -14.65 -2.87 -0.03
CA SER A 218 -14.98 -4.24 -0.39
C SER A 218 -14.38 -5.25 0.58
N LYS A 219 -15.19 -6.23 0.99
CA LYS A 219 -14.72 -7.38 1.79
C LYS A 219 -13.75 -8.25 1.02
N ASP A 220 -13.94 -8.35 -0.29
CA ASP A 220 -13.09 -9.17 -1.14
C ASP A 220 -11.66 -8.62 -1.14
N LEU A 221 -11.48 -7.29 -1.09
CA LEU A 221 -10.16 -6.67 -1.03
C LEU A 221 -9.39 -7.10 0.24
N ARG A 222 -10.07 -7.17 1.38
CA ARG A 222 -9.50 -7.73 2.61
C ARG A 222 -9.14 -9.20 2.45
N GLU A 223 -9.96 -9.97 1.72
CA GLU A 223 -9.66 -11.38 1.45
C GLU A 223 -8.45 -11.55 0.52
N PHE A 224 -8.29 -10.68 -0.49
CA PHE A 224 -7.09 -10.59 -1.33
C PHE A 224 -5.84 -10.25 -0.52
N ALA A 225 -5.95 -9.30 0.42
CA ALA A 225 -4.85 -8.96 1.32
C ALA A 225 -4.48 -10.13 2.24
N LYS A 226 -5.48 -10.88 2.73
CA LYS A 226 -5.28 -12.04 3.61
C LYS A 226 -4.70 -13.26 2.91
N LYS A 227 -5.02 -13.50 1.63
CA LYS A 227 -4.59 -14.71 0.90
C LYS A 227 -3.66 -14.39 -0.27
N PRO A 228 -2.51 -13.73 -0.06
CA PRO A 228 -1.58 -13.40 -1.13
C PRO A 228 -1.08 -14.64 -1.92
N GLU A 229 -1.12 -15.83 -1.31
CA GLU A 229 -0.60 -17.08 -1.86
C GLU A 229 -1.43 -17.70 -3.00
N ASN A 230 -2.60 -17.15 -3.30
CA ASN A 230 -3.68 -17.96 -3.85
C ASN A 230 -3.75 -18.12 -5.37
N ARG A 231 -2.79 -17.67 -6.20
CA ARG A 231 -2.76 -18.08 -7.63
C ARG A 231 -1.54 -17.78 -8.49
N GLN A 232 -0.62 -16.87 -8.16
CA GLN A 232 0.48 -16.53 -9.08
C GLN A 232 1.61 -15.82 -8.33
N SER A 233 2.73 -16.53 -8.10
CA SER A 233 4.10 -16.04 -7.83
C SER A 233 4.85 -17.11 -7.03
N GLY A 234 6.18 -17.06 -7.02
CA GLY A 234 7.04 -17.92 -6.20
C GLY A 234 6.82 -17.79 -4.68
N TRP A 235 5.78 -17.07 -4.24
CA TRP A 235 5.38 -16.91 -2.84
C TRP A 235 5.07 -18.26 -2.18
N GLN A 236 4.42 -19.19 -2.88
CA GLN A 236 4.18 -20.57 -2.40
C GLN A 236 5.47 -21.36 -2.14
N SER A 237 6.64 -20.89 -2.58
CA SER A 237 7.91 -21.58 -2.35
C SER A 237 8.64 -21.15 -1.07
N ILE A 238 8.11 -20.17 -0.33
CA ILE A 238 8.73 -19.58 0.87
C ILE A 238 8.00 -19.93 2.16
N THR A 239 6.68 -20.09 2.09
CA THR A 239 5.82 -20.59 3.17
C THR A 239 5.49 -22.04 2.95
#